data_AF-A0A944NRN5-F1
#
_entry.id   AF-A0A944NRN5-F1
#
_cell.length_a   1.000
_cell.length_b   1.000
_cell.length_c   1.000
_cell.angle_alpha   90.00
_cell.angle_beta   90.00
_cell.angle_gamma   90.00
#
_symmetry.space_group_name_H-M   'P 1'
#
loop_
_entity.id
_entity.type
_entity.pdbx_description
1 polymer ?
#
loop_
_entity_poly.entity_id
_entity_poly.type
_entity_poly.pdbx_seq_one_letter_code
_entity_poly.pdbx_strand_id
1 'polypeptide(L)'
;MLKYYQQRFRYLLVDEYQDTNVSQYLWLRLLAQEHKNICCVGDDDQSIYSWRGAEVENILRFEHDFPGANIVRLERNYRSTPHILGAASGLIAHNEGRHGKTLWTDLVEGEKVRVVGVWDGEEEARITGDEIEALHSKQQTLNDIAVLVRAGFQTREFEERLITLGVPYRVIGGPRFYERQEIRDAVAYLRILAQSEDDLAFERIVNLPKRGLGPATMQTVHRLARAERIAMTTAAARLIETDEIKPKARGALAGVLDDFTRWRKDLLSEPHPTLAARIFEESGYLDMWRARKEPDAPGRIDNVRELVVALEDFESLGEFLEHVSLVMENDDSSVTDKVNLMTLHGAKGLEFDTVFLAGWEEGLFPHSRTLDDSGAEGLEEERRLAYVGLTRARRQAIVSFAANRRIHGKWQSAMPSRFIDELPSEHTDVRSPSGLYGSDTSRHGNSWRGGGLGDRSGLFSSASKNHPPRPEGRWGDGPDTSDFDQSIQDDALAIGARVFHQKFGYGRITARDGGKLEISFEKAGQKKVMASFVEAV
;
A
#
# COMPACT_ATOMS: atom_id res chain seq x y z
N MET A 1 -4.25 39.23 27.82
CA MET A 1 -3.48 38.00 27.57
C MET A 1 -2.71 38.06 26.25
N LEU A 2 -3.34 38.33 25.09
CA LEU A 2 -2.63 38.43 23.79
C LEU A 2 -1.46 39.44 23.78
N LYS A 3 -1.70 40.68 24.24
CA LYS A 3 -0.65 41.72 24.33
C LYS A 3 0.59 41.29 25.11
N TYR A 4 0.41 40.49 26.17
CA TYR A 4 1.53 39.97 26.96
C TYR A 4 2.42 39.04 26.13
N TYR A 5 1.82 38.14 25.33
CA TYR A 5 2.56 37.24 24.45
C TYR A 5 3.17 37.97 23.25
N GLN A 6 2.46 38.93 22.66
CA GLN A 6 3.00 39.76 21.58
C GLN A 6 4.26 40.53 22.02
N GLN A 7 4.24 41.12 23.23
CA GLN A 7 5.42 41.81 23.79
C GLN A 7 6.58 40.87 24.11
N ARG A 8 6.27 39.62 24.53
CA ARG A 8 7.29 38.62 24.85
C ARG A 8 7.94 38.05 23.58
N PHE A 9 7.15 37.76 22.55
CA PHE A 9 7.62 37.15 21.31
C PHE A 9 7.88 38.21 20.25
N ARG A 10 9.05 38.86 20.37
CA ARG A 10 9.47 39.89 19.41
C ARG A 10 9.82 39.34 18.03
N TYR A 11 10.29 38.10 17.95
CA TYR A 11 10.66 37.40 16.72
C TYR A 11 10.05 36.00 16.74
N LEU A 12 9.42 35.61 15.64
CA LEU A 12 8.80 34.31 15.45
C LEU A 12 9.54 33.57 14.33
N LEU A 13 10.01 32.36 14.63
CA LEU A 13 10.62 31.44 13.68
C LEU A 13 9.73 30.21 13.60
N VAL A 14 9.27 29.88 12.41
CA VAL A 14 8.37 28.74 12.18
C VAL A 14 8.99 27.88 11.09
N ASP A 15 9.19 26.59 11.40
CA ASP A 15 9.65 25.60 10.43
C ASP A 15 8.47 24.72 9.99
N GLU A 16 8.62 23.99 8.87
CA GLU A 16 7.59 23.14 8.27
C GLU A 16 6.23 23.89 8.08
N TYR A 17 6.30 25.15 7.67
CA TYR A 17 5.13 26.04 7.62
C TYR A 17 4.03 25.56 6.65
N GLN A 18 4.38 24.76 5.64
CA GLN A 18 3.43 24.16 4.71
C GLN A 18 2.47 23.16 5.37
N ASP A 19 2.85 22.57 6.51
CA ASP A 19 2.01 21.60 7.23
C ASP A 19 1.07 22.27 8.26
N THR A 20 1.01 23.60 8.27
CA THR A 20 0.19 24.31 9.25
C THR A 20 -1.30 24.20 8.94
N ASN A 21 -2.09 23.90 9.97
CA ASN A 21 -3.55 23.95 9.86
C ASN A 21 -4.10 25.36 10.11
N VAL A 22 -5.38 25.57 9.79
CA VAL A 22 -6.07 26.86 9.96
C VAL A 22 -5.92 27.45 11.37
N SER A 23 -5.98 26.61 12.41
CA SER A 23 -5.88 27.07 13.80
C SER A 23 -4.46 27.56 14.13
N GLN A 24 -3.44 26.81 13.70
CA GLN A 24 -2.03 27.18 13.87
C GLN A 24 -1.70 28.47 13.10
N TYR A 25 -2.16 28.57 11.85
CA TYR A 25 -2.00 29.75 11.02
C TYR A 25 -2.63 30.99 11.68
N LEU A 26 -3.90 30.93 12.09
CA LEU A 26 -4.59 32.05 12.73
C LEU A 26 -3.91 32.47 14.04
N TRP A 27 -3.43 31.50 14.81
CA TRP A 27 -2.69 31.76 16.04
C TRP A 27 -1.36 32.48 15.79
N LEU A 28 -0.57 32.00 14.83
CA LEU A 28 0.68 32.64 14.41
C LEU A 28 0.43 34.06 13.90
N ARG A 29 -0.62 34.25 13.11
CA ARG A 29 -1.01 35.58 12.60
C ARG A 29 -1.33 36.55 13.72
N LEU A 30 -2.10 36.13 14.74
CA LEU A 30 -2.40 36.97 15.91
C LEU A 30 -1.15 37.35 16.70
N LEU A 31 -0.19 36.44 16.86
CA LEU A 31 1.07 36.74 17.54
C LEU A 31 1.97 37.69 16.74
N ALA A 32 2.02 37.51 15.41
CA ALA A 32 2.88 38.29 14.53
C ALA A 32 2.38 39.73 14.28
N GLN A 33 1.10 40.05 14.52
CA GLN A 33 0.50 41.35 14.16
C GLN A 33 1.19 42.59 14.78
N GLU A 34 1.71 42.50 16.01
CA GLU A 34 2.31 43.65 16.71
C GLU A 34 3.68 44.04 16.15
N HIS A 35 4.58 43.06 16.01
CA HIS A 35 5.98 43.31 15.63
C HIS A 35 6.28 42.97 14.16
N LYS A 36 5.46 42.13 13.52
CA LYS A 36 5.62 41.64 12.13
C LYS A 36 6.96 40.97 11.82
N ASN A 37 7.72 40.60 12.86
CA ASN A 37 8.97 39.86 12.71
C ASN A 37 8.69 38.36 12.73
N ILE A 38 8.13 37.86 11.63
CA ILE A 38 7.90 36.42 11.43
C ILE A 38 8.76 35.94 10.27
N CYS A 39 9.47 34.84 10.47
CA CYS A 39 10.21 34.14 9.44
C CYS A 39 9.72 32.69 9.44
N CYS A 40 9.08 32.32 8.34
CA CYS A 40 8.60 30.97 8.09
C CYS A 40 9.53 30.29 7.09
N VAL A 41 9.85 29.04 7.37
CA VAL A 41 10.56 28.13 6.48
C VAL A 41 9.59 27.00 6.16
N GLY A 42 9.57 26.60 4.90
CA GLY A 42 8.71 25.53 4.44
C GLY A 42 8.89 25.28 2.95
N ASP A 43 8.33 24.16 2.51
CA ASP A 43 8.39 23.70 1.14
C ASP A 43 7.01 23.18 0.72
N ASP A 44 6.35 23.88 -0.19
CA ASP A 44 5.03 23.52 -0.72
C ASP A 44 5.00 22.14 -1.41
N ASP A 45 6.11 21.74 -2.04
CA ASP A 45 6.26 20.41 -2.65
C ASP A 45 6.39 19.28 -1.58
N GLN A 46 6.56 19.62 -0.30
CA GLN A 46 6.66 18.68 0.82
C GLN A 46 5.44 18.75 1.78
N SER A 47 4.33 19.35 1.35
CA SER A 47 3.06 19.36 2.11
C SER A 47 2.32 18.03 1.93
N ILE A 48 2.33 17.17 2.95
CA ILE A 48 1.82 15.77 2.90
C ILE A 48 0.91 15.39 4.09
N TYR A 49 0.41 16.37 4.84
CA TYR A 49 -0.48 16.14 5.99
C TYR A 49 -1.86 16.79 5.82
N SER A 50 -2.39 16.87 4.59
CA SER A 50 -3.72 17.48 4.36
C SER A 50 -4.81 16.76 5.16
N TRP A 51 -4.68 15.43 5.31
CA TRP A 51 -5.58 14.58 6.11
C TRP A 51 -5.58 14.92 7.61
N ARG A 52 -4.59 15.68 8.10
CA ARG A 52 -4.55 16.26 9.47
C ARG A 52 -5.06 17.71 9.52
N GLY A 53 -5.56 18.22 8.40
CA GLY A 53 -6.04 19.59 8.21
C GLY A 53 -4.95 20.60 7.86
N ALA A 54 -3.79 20.16 7.36
CA ALA A 54 -2.76 21.07 6.85
C ALA A 54 -3.24 21.74 5.55
N GLU A 55 -2.98 23.05 5.43
CA GLU A 55 -3.41 23.84 4.28
C GLU A 55 -2.19 24.42 3.56
N VAL A 56 -1.83 23.84 2.42
CA VAL A 56 -0.70 24.33 1.58
C VAL A 56 -0.92 25.78 1.15
N GLU A 57 -2.18 26.23 1.06
CA GLU A 57 -2.50 27.64 0.78
C GLU A 57 -1.89 28.62 1.80
N ASN A 58 -1.62 28.19 3.04
CA ASN A 58 -1.03 29.05 4.06
C ASN A 58 0.37 29.54 3.69
N ILE A 59 1.20 28.66 3.08
CA ILE A 59 2.53 29.05 2.60
C ILE A 59 2.41 29.84 1.29
N LEU A 60 1.51 29.44 0.39
CA LEU A 60 1.29 30.11 -0.90
C LEU A 60 0.79 31.55 -0.76
N ARG A 61 0.00 31.83 0.28
CA ARG A 61 -0.58 33.16 0.57
C ARG A 61 0.27 34.02 1.50
N PHE A 62 1.47 33.59 1.88
CA PHE A 62 2.28 34.28 2.89
C PHE A 62 2.58 35.75 2.50
N GLU A 63 2.90 36.03 1.24
CA GLU A 63 3.15 37.40 0.76
C GLU A 63 1.92 38.31 0.88
N HIS A 64 0.74 37.74 0.63
CA HIS A 64 -0.53 38.46 0.73
C HIS A 64 -0.88 38.78 2.19
N ASP A 65 -0.65 37.83 3.09
CA ASP A 65 -1.02 37.96 4.49
C ASP A 65 -0.02 38.78 5.32
N PHE A 66 1.24 38.79 4.91
CA PHE A 66 2.31 39.61 5.49
C PHE A 66 2.91 40.55 4.43
N PRO A 67 2.22 41.66 4.09
CA PRO A 67 2.71 42.62 3.10
C PRO A 67 4.10 43.15 3.46
N GLY A 68 5.03 43.08 2.51
CA GLY A 68 6.44 43.45 2.70
C GLY A 68 7.35 42.30 3.16
N ALA A 69 6.85 41.06 3.19
CA ALA A 69 7.67 39.87 3.37
C ALA A 69 8.76 39.77 2.29
N ASN A 70 9.96 39.38 2.69
CA ASN A 70 11.05 39.09 1.77
C ASN A 70 11.09 37.58 1.49
N ILE A 71 10.96 37.18 0.23
CA ILE A 71 11.07 35.77 -0.18
C ILE A 71 12.51 35.46 -0.56
N VAL A 72 13.06 34.44 0.11
CA VAL A 72 14.36 33.84 -0.23
C VAL A 72 14.11 32.41 -0.68
N ARG A 73 14.51 32.09 -1.92
CA ARG A 73 14.44 30.72 -2.45
C ARG A 73 15.79 30.03 -2.27
N LEU A 74 15.79 28.88 -1.61
CA LEU A 74 16.98 28.03 -1.46
C LEU A 74 16.93 26.93 -2.52
N GLU A 75 17.64 27.14 -3.61
CA GLU A 75 17.59 26.26 -4.79
C GLU A 75 18.70 25.20 -4.81
N ARG A 76 19.71 25.34 -3.95
CA ARG A 76 20.83 24.41 -3.89
C ARG A 76 20.51 23.24 -2.95
N ASN A 77 20.44 22.04 -3.50
CA ASN A 77 20.31 20.79 -2.78
C ASN A 77 21.71 20.23 -2.46
N TYR A 78 21.94 19.89 -1.19
CA TYR A 78 23.20 19.33 -0.71
C TYR A 78 23.10 17.84 -0.36
N ARG A 79 21.91 17.24 -0.49
CA ARG A 79 21.59 15.89 -0.01
C ARG A 79 21.75 14.84 -1.09
N SER A 80 21.10 15.05 -2.23
CA SER A 80 20.82 14.04 -3.23
C SER A 80 21.66 14.25 -4.50
N THR A 81 21.98 13.14 -5.16
CA THR A 81 22.66 13.14 -6.46
C THR A 81 21.83 13.80 -7.57
N PRO A 82 22.45 14.21 -8.69
CA PRO A 82 21.74 14.83 -9.81
C PRO A 82 20.60 13.97 -10.36
N HIS A 83 20.79 12.65 -10.46
CA HIS A 83 19.77 11.76 -11.01
C HIS A 83 18.56 11.62 -10.09
N ILE A 84 18.76 11.52 -8.78
CA ILE A 84 17.65 11.50 -7.81
C ILE A 84 16.90 12.84 -7.85
N LEU A 85 17.63 13.95 -7.85
CA LEU A 85 17.05 15.29 -7.87
C LEU A 85 16.29 15.57 -9.18
N GLY A 86 16.84 15.14 -10.31
CA GLY A 86 16.22 15.25 -11.63
C GLY A 86 14.95 14.40 -11.73
N ALA A 87 14.98 13.16 -11.24
CA ALA A 87 13.81 12.29 -11.16
C ALA A 87 12.69 12.91 -10.30
N ALA A 88 13.03 13.39 -9.10
CA ALA A 88 12.07 14.04 -8.21
C ALA A 88 11.52 15.35 -8.81
N SER A 89 12.37 16.16 -9.44
CA SER A 89 11.97 17.42 -10.07
C SER A 89 11.05 17.20 -11.27
N GLY A 90 11.32 16.18 -12.09
CA GLY A 90 10.44 15.79 -13.20
C GLY A 90 9.07 15.30 -12.72
N LEU A 91 9.06 14.50 -11.65
CA LEU A 91 7.83 14.04 -11.04
C LEU A 91 6.98 15.22 -10.56
N ILE A 92 7.52 16.08 -9.69
CA ILE A 92 6.75 17.15 -9.05
C ILE A 92 6.33 18.27 -10.01
N ALA A 93 7.00 18.42 -11.16
CA ALA A 93 6.68 19.42 -12.17
C ALA A 93 5.27 19.25 -12.78
N HIS A 94 4.66 18.09 -12.62
CA HIS A 94 3.30 17.81 -13.08
C HIS A 94 2.19 18.30 -12.12
N ASN A 95 2.53 18.74 -10.89
CA ASN A 95 1.55 19.39 -10.02
C ASN A 95 1.32 20.84 -10.44
N GLU A 96 0.06 21.28 -10.35
CA GLU A 96 -0.33 22.67 -10.55
C GLU A 96 -0.22 23.47 -9.24
N GLY A 97 -0.31 24.81 -9.30
CA GLY A 97 -0.43 25.63 -8.09
C GLY A 97 0.78 25.70 -7.14
N ARG A 98 1.99 25.39 -7.63
CA ARG A 98 3.25 25.43 -6.84
C ARG A 98 4.03 26.73 -6.93
N HIS A 99 4.88 27.01 -5.94
CA HIS A 99 5.92 28.03 -6.07
C HIS A 99 7.02 27.53 -7.01
N GLY A 100 7.21 28.20 -8.15
CA GLY A 100 8.28 27.87 -9.08
C GLY A 100 9.66 27.97 -8.40
N LYS A 101 10.34 26.83 -8.30
CA LYS A 101 11.74 26.70 -7.85
C LYS A 101 12.45 25.66 -8.71
N THR A 102 13.73 25.88 -8.98
CA THR A 102 14.56 24.92 -9.74
C THR A 102 15.68 24.43 -8.84
N LEU A 103 15.52 23.23 -8.30
CA LEU A 103 16.55 22.64 -7.45
C LEU A 103 17.75 22.16 -8.28
N TRP A 104 18.96 22.41 -7.80
CA TRP A 104 20.20 21.94 -8.42
C TRP A 104 21.21 21.49 -7.35
N THR A 105 22.21 20.68 -7.73
CA THR A 105 23.24 20.12 -6.83
C THR A 105 24.63 20.24 -7.45
N ASP A 106 25.68 20.41 -6.63
CA ASP A 106 27.09 20.38 -7.09
C ASP A 106 27.68 18.97 -7.14
N LEU A 107 26.93 17.97 -6.66
CA LEU A 107 27.35 16.58 -6.79
C LEU A 107 27.41 16.25 -8.28
N VAL A 108 28.54 15.74 -8.76
CA VAL A 108 28.77 15.49 -10.19
C VAL A 108 28.49 14.03 -10.56
N GLU A 109 28.56 13.14 -9.57
CA GLU A 109 28.41 11.70 -9.73
C GLU A 109 27.12 11.21 -9.06
N GLY A 110 26.56 10.13 -9.60
CA GLY A 110 25.39 9.48 -9.06
C GLY A 110 24.87 8.41 -9.99
N GLU A 111 24.22 7.40 -9.42
CA GLU A 111 23.54 6.38 -10.21
C GLU A 111 22.14 6.86 -10.59
N LYS A 112 21.65 6.37 -11.73
CA LYS A 112 20.25 6.58 -12.12
C LYS A 112 19.32 5.93 -11.10
N VAL A 113 18.12 6.51 -10.93
CA VAL A 113 17.07 5.89 -10.14
C VAL A 113 16.67 4.58 -10.80
N ARG A 114 16.86 3.46 -10.11
CA ARG A 114 16.49 2.14 -10.64
C ARG A 114 14.99 1.93 -10.48
N VAL A 115 14.32 1.52 -11.54
CA VAL A 115 12.91 1.10 -11.48
C VAL A 115 12.86 -0.39 -11.75
N VAL A 116 12.33 -1.17 -10.82
CA VAL A 116 12.33 -2.64 -10.86
C VAL A 116 10.90 -3.16 -10.90
N GLY A 117 10.56 -3.91 -11.94
CA GLY A 117 9.29 -4.63 -12.03
C GLY A 117 9.44 -6.05 -11.49
N VAL A 118 8.52 -6.47 -10.61
CA VAL A 118 8.52 -7.81 -10.01
C VAL A 118 7.16 -8.50 -10.20
N TRP A 119 7.12 -9.82 -10.02
CA TRP A 119 5.88 -10.58 -10.18
C TRP A 119 4.88 -10.30 -9.06
N ASP A 120 5.33 -10.34 -7.81
CA ASP A 120 4.51 -10.16 -6.61
C ASP A 120 5.25 -9.46 -5.45
N GLY A 121 4.52 -9.21 -4.35
CA GLY A 121 5.06 -8.57 -3.15
C GLY A 121 6.13 -9.40 -2.43
N GLU A 122 6.04 -10.73 -2.49
CA GLU A 122 7.05 -11.62 -1.92
C GLU A 122 8.37 -11.54 -2.70
N GLU A 123 8.30 -11.50 -4.04
CA GLU A 123 9.45 -11.23 -4.89
C GLU A 123 10.01 -9.82 -4.68
N GLU A 124 9.16 -8.82 -4.48
CA GLU A 124 9.57 -7.45 -4.11
C GLU A 124 10.43 -7.44 -2.85
N ALA A 125 9.93 -8.09 -1.79
CA ALA A 125 10.63 -8.22 -0.52
C ALA A 125 11.94 -9.00 -0.69
N ARG A 126 11.91 -10.12 -1.41
CA ARG A 126 13.09 -10.97 -1.68
C ARG A 126 14.20 -10.21 -2.38
N ILE A 127 13.91 -9.53 -3.49
CA ILE A 127 14.88 -8.73 -4.24
C ILE A 127 15.43 -7.58 -3.37
N THR A 128 14.57 -6.93 -2.59
CA THR A 128 14.98 -5.89 -1.65
C THR A 128 15.94 -6.44 -0.60
N GLY A 129 15.63 -7.59 0.00
CA GLY A 129 16.50 -8.27 0.96
C GLY A 129 17.86 -8.66 0.37
N ASP A 130 17.87 -9.22 -0.83
CA ASP A 130 19.10 -9.63 -1.53
C ASP A 130 20.01 -8.42 -1.84
N GLU A 131 19.41 -7.29 -2.25
CA GLU A 131 20.17 -6.04 -2.49
C GLU A 131 20.69 -5.46 -1.16
N ILE A 132 19.91 -5.52 -0.07
CA ILE A 132 20.36 -5.09 1.26
C ILE A 132 21.56 -5.91 1.74
N GLU A 133 21.53 -7.24 1.61
CA GLU A 133 22.68 -8.10 1.93
C GLU A 133 23.90 -7.77 1.05
N ALA A 134 23.68 -7.54 -0.24
CA ALA A 134 24.74 -7.16 -1.16
C ALA A 134 25.38 -5.81 -0.76
N LEU A 135 24.59 -4.81 -0.36
CA LEU A 135 25.08 -3.53 0.12
C LEU A 135 25.80 -3.66 1.46
N HIS A 136 25.27 -4.48 2.38
CA HIS A 136 25.92 -4.75 3.65
C HIS A 136 27.28 -5.45 3.47
N SER A 137 27.37 -6.39 2.52
CA SER A 137 28.64 -7.05 2.15
C SER A 137 29.67 -6.07 1.58
N LYS A 138 29.22 -4.97 0.97
CA LYS A 138 30.05 -3.85 0.50
C LYS A 138 30.35 -2.81 1.60
N GLN A 139 30.12 -3.16 2.87
CA GLN A 139 30.36 -2.30 4.04
C GLN A 139 29.47 -1.06 4.14
N GLN A 140 28.28 -1.07 3.55
CA GLN A 140 27.28 -0.05 3.84
C GLN A 140 26.62 -0.33 5.20
N THR A 141 26.53 0.69 6.03
CA THR A 141 25.84 0.67 7.33
C THR A 141 24.35 0.43 7.12
N LEU A 142 23.73 -0.49 7.86
CA LEU A 142 22.29 -0.76 7.75
C LEU A 142 21.45 0.46 8.18
N ASN A 143 21.93 1.26 9.12
CA ASN A 143 21.30 2.51 9.52
C ASN A 143 21.13 3.52 8.38
N ASP A 144 21.96 3.44 7.33
CA ASP A 144 21.91 4.31 6.16
C ASP A 144 21.04 3.73 5.03
N ILE A 145 20.32 2.63 5.31
CA ILE A 145 19.40 1.97 4.38
C ILE A 145 17.97 2.10 4.92
N ALA A 146 17.05 2.50 4.05
CA ALA A 146 15.62 2.56 4.36
C ALA A 146 14.76 1.88 3.29
N VAL A 147 13.70 1.21 3.74
CA VAL A 147 12.59 0.75 2.89
C VAL A 147 11.36 1.55 3.26
N LEU A 148 10.85 2.28 2.27
CA LEU A 148 9.71 3.17 2.39
C LEU A 148 8.50 2.54 1.69
N VAL A 149 7.41 2.41 2.44
CA VAL A 149 6.12 1.89 1.95
C VAL A 149 5.03 2.95 2.03
N ARG A 150 3.97 2.83 1.24
CA ARG A 150 2.84 3.75 1.30
C ARG A 150 1.94 3.50 2.50
N ALA A 151 1.74 2.25 2.87
CA ALA A 151 0.86 1.82 3.95
C ALA A 151 1.55 0.85 4.92
N GLY A 152 1.19 0.93 6.20
CA GLY A 152 1.85 0.14 7.25
C GLY A 152 1.68 -1.37 7.12
N PHE A 153 0.64 -1.87 6.43
CA PHE A 153 0.47 -3.32 6.23
C PHE A 153 1.56 -3.90 5.31
N GLN A 154 2.09 -3.11 4.38
CA GLN A 154 3.15 -3.54 3.45
C GLN A 154 4.46 -3.89 4.17
N THR A 155 4.68 -3.39 5.40
CA THR A 155 5.94 -3.69 6.11
C THR A 155 6.10 -5.17 6.39
N ARG A 156 5.00 -5.93 6.54
CA ARG A 156 5.05 -7.36 6.89
C ARG A 156 5.96 -8.16 5.95
N GLU A 157 5.77 -8.06 4.64
CA GLU A 157 6.54 -8.84 3.65
C GLU A 157 8.04 -8.56 3.78
N PHE A 158 8.42 -7.30 3.99
CA PHE A 158 9.81 -6.90 4.22
C PHE A 158 10.34 -7.35 5.59
N GLU A 159 9.52 -7.24 6.65
CA GLU A 159 9.87 -7.72 8.00
C GLU A 159 10.18 -9.22 7.96
N GLU A 160 9.31 -10.03 7.36
CA GLU A 160 9.49 -11.48 7.21
C GLU A 160 10.74 -11.84 6.42
N ARG A 161 11.00 -11.13 5.32
CA ARG A 161 12.22 -11.36 4.53
C ARG A 161 13.48 -11.04 5.33
N LEU A 162 13.51 -9.92 6.05
CA LEU A 162 14.66 -9.52 6.86
C LEU A 162 14.89 -10.50 8.02
N ILE A 163 13.83 -10.99 8.66
CA ILE A 163 13.89 -12.05 9.67
C ILE A 163 14.52 -13.32 9.07
N THR A 164 14.04 -13.75 7.91
CA THR A 164 14.54 -14.96 7.22
C THR A 164 16.02 -14.84 6.87
N LEU A 165 16.49 -13.64 6.49
CA LEU A 165 17.89 -13.36 6.19
C LEU A 165 18.74 -13.14 7.45
N GLY A 166 18.13 -13.01 8.63
CA GLY A 166 18.82 -12.62 9.86
C GLY A 166 19.36 -11.19 9.83
N VAL A 167 18.79 -10.32 9.01
CA VAL A 167 19.18 -8.91 8.90
C VAL A 167 18.42 -8.08 9.96
N PRO A 168 19.13 -7.39 10.88
CA PRO A 168 18.48 -6.57 11.90
C PRO A 168 17.69 -5.41 11.29
N TYR A 169 16.47 -5.18 11.78
CA TYR A 169 15.60 -4.11 11.28
C TYR A 169 14.86 -3.38 12.41
N ARG A 170 14.37 -2.18 12.11
CA ARG A 170 13.48 -1.43 13.00
C ARG A 170 12.37 -0.76 12.21
N VAL A 171 11.19 -0.65 12.82
CA VAL A 171 10.04 0.08 12.25
C VAL A 171 10.02 1.49 12.86
N ILE A 172 10.08 2.53 12.03
CA ILE A 172 9.96 3.94 12.46
C ILE A 172 8.52 4.41 12.28
N GLY A 173 7.99 5.07 13.31
CA GLY A 173 6.62 5.62 13.29
C GLY A 173 5.53 4.65 13.75
N GLY A 174 5.90 3.47 14.28
CA GLY A 174 4.97 2.51 14.86
C GLY A 174 5.69 1.28 15.40
N PRO A 175 4.97 0.40 16.12
CA PRO A 175 5.51 -0.88 16.56
C PRO A 175 5.68 -1.84 15.36
N ARG A 176 6.46 -2.90 15.55
CA ARG A 176 6.61 -4.00 14.56
C ARG A 176 5.25 -4.62 14.25
N PHE A 177 5.11 -5.29 13.10
CA PHE A 177 3.80 -5.81 12.66
C PHE A 177 3.07 -6.61 13.75
N TYR A 178 3.74 -7.58 14.37
CA TYR A 178 3.15 -8.44 15.42
C TYR A 178 2.95 -7.76 16.79
N GLU A 179 3.53 -6.58 16.99
CA GLU A 179 3.38 -5.80 18.22
C GLU A 179 2.21 -4.82 18.19
N ARG A 180 1.66 -4.54 16.99
CA ARG A 180 0.51 -3.66 16.80
C ARG A 180 -0.68 -4.15 17.61
N GLN A 181 -1.42 -3.21 18.21
CA GLN A 181 -2.53 -3.55 19.11
C GLN A 181 -3.52 -4.49 18.42
N GLU A 182 -3.92 -4.16 17.20
CA GLU A 182 -4.93 -4.91 16.47
C GLU A 182 -4.48 -6.32 16.09
N ILE A 183 -3.17 -6.49 15.84
CA ILE A 183 -2.54 -7.77 15.55
C ILE A 183 -2.42 -8.59 16.84
N ARG A 184 -2.01 -7.99 17.96
CA ARG A 184 -1.95 -8.68 19.26
C ARG A 184 -3.32 -9.15 19.74
N ASP A 185 -4.38 -8.38 19.47
CA ASP A 185 -5.77 -8.77 19.74
C ASP A 185 -6.17 -9.96 18.85
N ALA A 186 -5.89 -9.89 17.54
CA ALA A 186 -6.16 -10.96 16.60
C ALA A 186 -5.40 -12.25 16.94
N VAL A 187 -4.10 -12.16 17.29
CA VAL A 187 -3.28 -13.30 17.74
C VAL A 187 -3.83 -13.87 19.04
N ALA A 188 -4.36 -13.06 19.97
CA ALA A 188 -4.97 -13.57 21.19
C ALA A 188 -6.25 -14.39 20.93
N TYR A 189 -7.06 -14.00 19.93
CA TYR A 189 -8.17 -14.85 19.46
C TYR A 189 -7.69 -16.22 18.99
N LEU A 190 -6.63 -16.23 18.17
CA LEU A 190 -6.02 -17.45 17.63
C LEU A 190 -5.37 -18.31 18.72
N ARG A 191 -4.71 -17.68 19.71
CA ARG A 191 -4.11 -18.38 20.86
C ARG A 191 -5.14 -19.12 21.70
N ILE A 192 -6.30 -18.52 21.99
CA ILE A 192 -7.37 -19.21 22.74
C ILE A 192 -7.95 -20.36 21.93
N LEU A 193 -8.02 -20.21 20.61
CA LEU A 193 -8.49 -21.25 19.72
C LEU A 193 -7.56 -22.48 19.80
N ALA A 194 -6.24 -22.26 19.72
CA ALA A 194 -5.22 -23.30 19.84
C ALA A 194 -5.07 -23.86 21.26
N GLN A 195 -5.10 -23.00 22.28
CA GLN A 195 -4.91 -23.33 23.69
C GLN A 195 -6.02 -22.71 24.55
N SER A 196 -6.96 -23.53 25.00
CA SER A 196 -8.09 -23.07 25.82
C SER A 196 -7.72 -22.57 27.21
N GLU A 197 -6.54 -22.93 27.70
CA GLU A 197 -6.05 -22.58 29.03
C GLU A 197 -5.16 -21.32 29.05
N ASP A 198 -5.12 -20.57 27.94
CA ASP A 198 -4.39 -19.31 27.86
C ASP A 198 -5.18 -18.15 28.51
N ASP A 199 -5.03 -18.02 29.82
CA ASP A 199 -5.71 -17.00 30.63
C ASP A 199 -5.39 -15.57 30.18
N LEU A 200 -4.15 -15.31 29.76
CA LEU A 200 -3.72 -13.97 29.31
C LEU A 200 -4.38 -13.58 28.00
N ALA A 201 -4.44 -14.51 27.04
CA ALA A 201 -5.14 -14.29 25.79
C ALA A 201 -6.65 -14.12 26.04
N PHE A 202 -7.24 -14.95 26.90
CA PHE A 202 -8.66 -14.87 27.25
C PHE A 202 -9.02 -13.52 27.87
N GLU A 203 -8.29 -13.07 28.88
CA GLU A 203 -8.52 -11.78 29.53
C GLU A 203 -8.43 -10.61 28.54
N ARG A 204 -7.50 -10.69 27.57
CA ARG A 204 -7.32 -9.66 26.55
C ARG A 204 -8.57 -9.49 25.66
N ILE A 205 -9.13 -10.58 25.14
CA ILE A 205 -10.15 -10.51 24.08
C ILE A 205 -11.59 -10.69 24.57
N VAL A 206 -11.79 -11.17 25.80
CA VAL A 206 -13.13 -11.56 26.28
C VAL A 206 -14.15 -10.41 26.17
N ASN A 207 -13.70 -9.16 26.34
CA ASN A 207 -14.51 -7.95 26.22
C ASN A 207 -14.08 -7.02 25.06
N LEU A 208 -13.38 -7.55 24.05
CA LEU A 208 -13.05 -6.84 22.80
C LEU A 208 -13.66 -7.59 21.61
N PRO A 209 -14.58 -7.01 20.82
CA PRO A 209 -15.38 -5.80 21.09
C PRO A 209 -16.12 -5.80 22.43
N LYS A 210 -16.57 -4.62 22.86
CA LYS A 210 -17.28 -4.44 24.14
C LYS A 210 -18.55 -5.30 24.19
N ARG A 211 -18.55 -6.31 25.07
CA ARG A 211 -19.68 -7.24 25.31
C ARG A 211 -20.42 -6.96 26.62
N GLY A 212 -20.04 -5.90 27.33
CA GLY A 212 -20.64 -5.55 28.62
C GLY A 212 -20.11 -6.39 29.79
N LEU A 213 -18.94 -7.03 29.61
CA LEU A 213 -18.23 -7.74 30.67
C LEU A 213 -17.38 -6.74 31.44
N GLY A 214 -17.91 -6.29 32.58
CA GLY A 214 -17.26 -5.28 33.42
C GLY A 214 -16.15 -5.86 34.32
N PRO A 215 -15.34 -4.99 34.96
CA PRO A 215 -14.25 -5.42 35.83
C PRO A 215 -14.69 -6.34 36.98
N ALA A 216 -15.88 -6.11 37.54
CA ALA A 216 -16.44 -6.93 38.61
C ALA A 216 -16.70 -8.39 38.16
N THR A 217 -17.15 -8.59 36.92
CA THR A 217 -17.36 -9.93 36.36
C THR A 217 -16.02 -10.65 36.22
N MET A 218 -15.02 -9.98 35.64
CA MET A 218 -13.68 -10.56 35.48
C MET A 218 -13.03 -10.88 36.83
N GLN A 219 -13.23 -10.04 37.84
CA GLN A 219 -12.72 -10.30 39.18
C GLN A 219 -13.35 -11.55 39.82
N THR A 220 -14.63 -11.82 39.57
CA THR A 220 -15.28 -13.07 39.99
C THR A 220 -14.68 -14.28 39.26
N VAL A 221 -14.47 -14.18 37.94
CA VAL A 221 -13.80 -15.23 37.16
C VAL A 221 -12.40 -15.52 37.70
N HIS A 222 -11.57 -14.50 37.92
CA HIS A 222 -10.23 -14.67 38.51
C HIS A 222 -10.26 -15.30 39.90
N ARG A 223 -11.24 -14.90 40.74
CA ARG A 223 -11.35 -15.43 42.10
C ARG A 223 -11.67 -16.92 42.09
N LEU A 224 -12.60 -17.36 41.24
CA LEU A 224 -12.90 -18.79 41.10
C LEU A 224 -11.72 -19.55 40.50
N ALA A 225 -11.13 -19.04 39.41
CA ALA A 225 -9.97 -19.64 38.75
C ALA A 225 -8.81 -19.87 39.73
N ARG A 226 -8.50 -18.88 40.58
CA ARG A 226 -7.46 -19.00 41.62
C ARG A 226 -7.84 -19.94 42.76
N ALA A 227 -9.10 -19.89 43.22
CA ALA A 227 -9.57 -20.72 44.32
C ALA A 227 -9.54 -22.21 43.97
N GLU A 228 -9.94 -22.55 42.74
CA GLU A 228 -10.03 -23.94 42.26
C GLU A 228 -8.78 -24.38 41.49
N ARG A 229 -7.84 -23.47 41.21
CA ARG A 229 -6.63 -23.70 40.39
C ARG A 229 -6.96 -24.26 39.01
N ILE A 230 -7.93 -23.65 38.36
CA ILE A 230 -8.37 -23.97 37.00
C ILE A 230 -8.18 -22.76 36.09
N ALA A 231 -8.12 -22.99 34.78
CA ALA A 231 -8.07 -21.92 33.78
C ALA A 231 -9.31 -21.01 33.86
N MET A 232 -9.14 -19.75 33.49
CA MET A 232 -10.21 -18.74 33.47
C MET A 232 -11.36 -19.13 32.55
N THR A 233 -11.09 -19.82 31.44
CA THR A 233 -12.13 -20.32 30.54
C THR A 233 -13.01 -21.39 31.21
N THR A 234 -12.41 -22.30 31.99
CA THR A 234 -13.13 -23.30 32.79
C THR A 234 -13.89 -22.65 33.93
N ALA A 235 -13.29 -21.68 34.62
CA ALA A 235 -13.97 -20.92 35.67
C ALA A 235 -15.16 -20.13 35.12
N ALA A 236 -15.01 -19.51 33.94
CA ALA A 236 -16.08 -18.82 33.24
C ALA A 236 -17.23 -19.78 32.89
N ALA A 237 -16.93 -20.98 32.37
CA ALA A 237 -17.93 -22.01 32.07
C ALA A 237 -18.74 -22.39 33.31
N ARG A 238 -18.08 -22.63 34.46
CA ARG A 238 -18.75 -22.92 35.72
C ARG A 238 -19.60 -21.75 36.21
N LEU A 239 -19.08 -20.53 36.14
CA LEU A 239 -19.82 -19.35 36.61
C LEU A 239 -21.10 -19.06 35.83
N ILE A 240 -21.16 -19.46 34.55
CA ILE A 240 -22.37 -19.34 33.74
C ILE A 240 -23.51 -20.24 34.27
N GLU A 241 -23.18 -21.35 34.94
CA GLU A 241 -24.15 -22.24 35.57
C GLU A 241 -24.63 -21.74 36.95
N THR A 242 -24.04 -20.66 37.46
CA THR A 242 -24.33 -20.10 38.80
C THR A 242 -25.04 -18.75 38.74
N ASP A 243 -25.53 -18.29 39.89
CA ASP A 243 -26.12 -16.96 40.06
C ASP A 243 -25.16 -15.86 40.53
N GLU A 244 -23.84 -16.13 40.54
CA GLU A 244 -22.83 -15.19 41.03
C GLU A 244 -22.57 -13.99 40.09
N ILE A 245 -22.97 -14.11 38.82
CA ILE A 245 -22.82 -13.06 37.81
C ILE A 245 -24.20 -12.55 37.37
N LYS A 246 -24.31 -11.24 37.13
CA LYS A 246 -25.53 -10.58 36.62
C LYS A 246 -25.99 -11.22 35.28
N PRO A 247 -27.31 -11.34 35.03
CA PRO A 247 -27.85 -12.05 33.85
C PRO A 247 -27.27 -11.59 32.50
N LYS A 248 -27.11 -10.28 32.29
CA LYS A 248 -26.54 -9.73 31.04
C LYS A 248 -25.09 -10.15 30.82
N ALA A 249 -24.27 -10.09 31.86
CA ALA A 249 -22.87 -10.49 31.78
C ALA A 249 -22.73 -12.02 31.65
N ARG A 250 -23.62 -12.78 32.28
CA ARG A 250 -23.71 -14.24 32.12
C ARG A 250 -23.99 -14.65 30.68
N GLY A 251 -25.01 -14.04 30.05
CA GLY A 251 -25.33 -14.31 28.64
C GLY A 251 -24.22 -13.91 27.68
N ALA A 252 -23.55 -12.77 27.93
CA ALA A 252 -22.40 -12.34 27.14
C ALA A 252 -21.20 -13.31 27.26
N LEU A 253 -20.90 -13.78 28.47
CA LEU A 253 -19.82 -14.74 28.71
C LEU A 253 -20.14 -16.10 28.08
N ALA A 254 -21.39 -16.55 28.19
CA ALA A 254 -21.86 -17.78 27.54
C ALA A 254 -21.68 -17.72 26.03
N GLY A 255 -22.12 -16.64 25.38
CA GLY A 255 -21.95 -16.47 23.93
C GLY A 255 -20.49 -16.56 23.48
N VAL A 256 -19.57 -15.92 24.22
CA VAL A 256 -18.13 -16.00 23.90
C VAL A 256 -17.60 -17.44 24.01
N LEU A 257 -17.97 -18.18 25.06
CA LEU A 257 -17.51 -19.56 25.22
C LEU A 257 -18.12 -20.50 24.18
N ASP A 258 -19.39 -20.30 23.81
CA ASP A 258 -20.07 -21.05 22.76
C ASP A 258 -19.43 -20.80 21.40
N ASP A 259 -19.08 -19.55 21.09
CA ASP A 259 -18.35 -19.18 19.86
C ASP A 259 -16.99 -19.89 19.78
N PHE A 260 -16.17 -19.84 20.84
CA PHE A 260 -14.89 -20.55 20.86
C PHE A 260 -15.05 -22.07 20.78
N THR A 261 -16.09 -22.63 21.41
CA THR A 261 -16.37 -24.06 21.34
C THR A 261 -16.77 -24.47 19.92
N ARG A 262 -17.54 -23.64 19.22
CA ARG A 262 -17.88 -23.81 17.79
C ARG A 262 -16.63 -23.72 16.92
N TRP A 263 -15.89 -22.62 17.01
CA TRP A 263 -14.70 -22.41 16.19
C TRP A 263 -13.62 -23.48 16.38
N ARG A 264 -13.44 -24.03 17.59
CA ARG A 264 -12.51 -25.16 17.81
C ARG A 264 -12.92 -26.42 17.06
N LYS A 265 -14.23 -26.68 16.93
CA LYS A 265 -14.73 -27.81 16.13
C LYS A 265 -14.48 -27.55 14.65
N ASP A 266 -14.73 -26.33 14.20
CA ASP A 266 -14.57 -25.94 12.80
C ASP A 266 -13.10 -26.04 12.35
N LEU A 267 -12.13 -25.75 13.24
CA LEU A 267 -10.68 -25.88 12.99
C LEU A 267 -10.27 -27.30 12.55
N LEU A 268 -11.06 -28.33 12.87
CA LEU A 268 -10.81 -29.72 12.44
C LEU A 268 -11.25 -29.98 10.99
N SER A 269 -12.10 -29.12 10.43
CA SER A 269 -12.75 -29.33 9.13
C SER A 269 -12.48 -28.22 8.12
N GLU A 270 -11.94 -27.09 8.56
CA GLU A 270 -11.74 -25.88 7.77
C GLU A 270 -10.27 -25.41 7.88
N PRO A 271 -9.65 -24.93 6.79
CA PRO A 271 -8.33 -24.33 6.83
C PRO A 271 -8.26 -23.15 7.83
N HIS A 272 -7.19 -23.07 8.61
CA HIS A 272 -6.99 -22.04 9.62
C HIS A 272 -7.05 -20.59 9.09
N PRO A 273 -6.63 -20.23 7.86
CA PRO A 273 -6.74 -18.85 7.37
C PRO A 273 -8.20 -18.44 7.15
N THR A 274 -9.00 -19.33 6.53
CA THR A 274 -10.43 -19.11 6.29
C THR A 274 -11.19 -18.99 7.61
N LEU A 275 -10.88 -19.88 8.57
CA LEU A 275 -11.47 -19.83 9.88
C LEU A 275 -11.10 -18.55 10.64
N ALA A 276 -9.84 -18.10 10.58
CA ALA A 276 -9.39 -16.86 11.20
C ALA A 276 -10.15 -15.64 10.65
N ALA A 277 -10.29 -15.56 9.32
CA ALA A 277 -11.09 -14.52 8.67
C ALA A 277 -12.54 -14.51 9.19
N ARG A 278 -13.15 -15.69 9.31
CA ARG A 278 -14.51 -15.83 9.86
C ARG A 278 -14.58 -15.43 11.32
N ILE A 279 -13.61 -15.81 12.15
CA ILE A 279 -13.55 -15.42 13.57
C ILE A 279 -13.51 -13.90 13.72
N PHE A 280 -12.68 -13.19 12.95
CA PHE A 280 -12.55 -11.74 13.07
C PHE A 280 -13.82 -11.00 12.63
N GLU A 281 -14.58 -11.57 11.71
CA GLU A 281 -15.90 -11.07 11.29
C GLU A 281 -16.98 -11.40 12.33
N GLU A 282 -17.19 -12.69 12.65
CA GLU A 282 -18.24 -13.18 13.57
C GLU A 282 -18.09 -12.65 15.00
N SER A 283 -16.86 -12.47 15.48
CA SER A 283 -16.61 -11.91 16.81
C SER A 283 -17.02 -10.44 16.94
N GLY A 284 -17.29 -9.76 15.81
CA GLY A 284 -17.53 -8.32 15.70
C GLY A 284 -16.26 -7.49 15.80
N TYR A 285 -15.08 -8.10 15.72
CA TYR A 285 -13.81 -7.42 15.89
C TYR A 285 -13.50 -6.47 14.72
N LEU A 286 -13.73 -6.90 13.47
CA LEU A 286 -13.62 -6.01 12.31
C LEU A 286 -14.69 -4.92 12.32
N ASP A 287 -15.92 -5.24 12.71
CA ASP A 287 -17.02 -4.26 12.82
C ASP A 287 -16.75 -3.18 13.85
N MET A 288 -16.09 -3.53 14.96
CA MET A 288 -15.64 -2.55 15.96
C MET A 288 -14.75 -1.47 15.33
N TRP A 289 -13.82 -1.86 14.46
CA TRP A 289 -12.95 -0.93 13.76
C TRP A 289 -13.68 -0.17 12.66
N ARG A 290 -14.59 -0.81 11.92
CA ARG A 290 -15.44 -0.14 10.89
C ARG A 290 -16.33 0.94 11.49
N ALA A 291 -16.82 0.74 12.70
CA ALA A 291 -17.68 1.70 13.39
C ALA A 291 -16.92 2.92 13.94
N ARG A 292 -15.58 2.86 14.05
CA ARG A 292 -14.76 3.99 14.49
C ARG A 292 -14.54 4.98 13.35
N LYS A 293 -14.63 6.26 13.68
CA LYS A 293 -14.36 7.37 12.75
C LYS A 293 -12.91 7.88 12.85
N GLU A 294 -12.04 7.08 13.46
CA GLU A 294 -10.63 7.45 13.63
C GLU A 294 -9.89 7.27 12.29
N PRO A 295 -9.00 8.20 11.90
CA PRO A 295 -8.30 8.13 10.61
C PRO A 295 -7.45 6.85 10.40
N ASP A 296 -6.97 6.25 11.48
CA ASP A 296 -6.15 5.03 11.47
C ASP A 296 -6.98 3.73 11.44
N ALA A 297 -8.29 3.79 11.74
CA ALA A 297 -9.15 2.62 11.85
C ALA A 297 -9.18 1.75 10.58
N PRO A 298 -9.25 2.32 9.35
CA PRO A 298 -9.18 1.51 8.14
C PRO A 298 -7.84 0.77 7.99
N GLY A 299 -6.72 1.42 8.35
CA GLY A 299 -5.40 0.80 8.28
C GLY A 299 -5.26 -0.39 9.24
N ARG A 300 -5.92 -0.33 10.42
CA ARG A 300 -5.97 -1.46 11.36
C ARG A 300 -6.74 -2.65 10.80
N ILE A 301 -7.83 -2.40 10.06
CA ILE A 301 -8.56 -3.47 9.37
C ILE A 301 -7.66 -4.13 8.32
N ASP A 302 -6.93 -3.32 7.55
CA ASP A 302 -6.02 -3.83 6.53
C ASP A 302 -4.86 -4.63 7.15
N ASN A 303 -4.33 -4.23 8.31
CA ASN A 303 -3.36 -5.02 9.08
C ASN A 303 -3.93 -6.40 9.49
N VAL A 304 -5.16 -6.46 10.02
CA VAL A 304 -5.80 -7.74 10.42
C VAL A 304 -6.05 -8.63 9.20
N ARG A 305 -6.40 -8.06 8.04
CA ARG A 305 -6.53 -8.82 6.79
C ARG A 305 -5.18 -9.34 6.30
N GLU A 306 -4.12 -8.55 6.46
CA GLU A 306 -2.77 -8.99 6.14
C GLU A 306 -2.30 -10.14 7.03
N LEU A 307 -2.71 -10.15 8.31
CA LEU A 307 -2.49 -11.29 9.21
C LEU A 307 -3.16 -12.58 8.71
N VAL A 308 -4.36 -12.46 8.14
CA VAL A 308 -5.08 -13.59 7.52
C VAL A 308 -4.32 -14.12 6.31
N VAL A 309 -3.74 -13.23 5.50
CA VAL A 309 -2.90 -13.65 4.36
C VAL A 309 -1.66 -14.37 4.86
N ALA A 310 -1.00 -13.84 5.90
CA ALA A 310 0.20 -14.44 6.49
C ALA A 310 -0.06 -15.85 7.06
N LEU A 311 -1.28 -16.12 7.56
CA LEU A 311 -1.64 -17.46 8.04
C LEU A 311 -1.57 -18.53 6.94
N GLU A 312 -1.72 -18.15 5.67
CA GLU A 312 -1.68 -19.11 4.56
C GLU A 312 -0.28 -19.67 4.29
N ASP A 313 0.76 -18.99 4.76
CA ASP A 313 2.16 -19.40 4.60
C ASP A 313 2.52 -20.58 5.53
N PHE A 314 1.64 -20.94 6.46
CA PHE A 314 1.84 -21.97 7.48
C PHE A 314 0.89 -23.15 7.29
N GLU A 315 1.32 -24.38 7.57
CA GLU A 315 0.48 -25.57 7.41
C GLU A 315 -0.56 -25.70 8.53
N SER A 316 -0.25 -25.16 9.72
CA SER A 316 -1.13 -25.23 10.88
C SER A 316 -1.12 -23.96 11.70
N LEU A 317 -2.20 -23.76 12.49
CA LEU A 317 -2.27 -22.66 13.44
C LEU A 317 -1.16 -22.71 14.51
N GLY A 318 -0.74 -23.92 14.90
CA GLY A 318 0.33 -24.09 15.90
C GLY A 318 1.67 -23.56 15.40
N GLU A 319 2.03 -23.91 14.17
CA GLU A 319 3.27 -23.45 13.51
C GLU A 319 3.31 -21.92 13.39
N PHE A 320 2.20 -21.31 12.98
CA PHE A 320 2.07 -19.85 12.93
C PHE A 320 2.29 -19.21 14.31
N LEU A 321 1.68 -19.75 15.37
CA LEU A 321 1.82 -19.19 16.72
C LEU A 321 3.24 -19.35 17.28
N GLU A 322 3.93 -20.42 16.92
CA GLU A 322 5.35 -20.62 17.24
C GLU A 322 6.23 -19.58 16.54
N HIS A 323 6.03 -19.39 15.23
CA HIS A 323 6.71 -18.34 14.45
C HIS A 323 6.52 -16.95 15.06
N VAL A 324 5.27 -16.56 15.35
CA VAL A 324 4.98 -15.26 15.97
C VAL A 324 5.72 -15.09 17.30
N SER A 325 5.78 -16.15 18.11
CA SER A 325 6.49 -16.11 19.41
C SER A 325 7.99 -15.87 19.22
N LEU A 326 8.62 -16.57 18.27
CA LEU A 326 10.05 -16.40 17.94
C LEU A 326 10.36 -15.00 17.41
N VAL A 327 9.53 -14.45 16.52
CA VAL A 327 9.71 -13.10 15.96
C VAL A 327 9.61 -12.03 17.06
N MET A 328 8.71 -12.21 18.02
CA MET A 328 8.56 -11.29 19.15
C MET A 328 9.76 -11.33 20.10
N GLU A 329 10.40 -12.49 20.29
CA GLU A 329 11.58 -12.64 21.16
C GLU A 329 12.87 -12.08 20.54
N ASN A 330 12.96 -12.01 19.21
CA ASN A 330 14.19 -11.65 18.48
C ASN A 330 14.54 -10.14 18.51
N ASP A 331 13.98 -9.35 19.43
CA ASP A 331 14.30 -7.92 19.57
C ASP A 331 15.49 -7.71 20.50
N ASP A 332 16.69 -7.90 19.95
CA ASP A 332 17.89 -7.52 20.65
C ASP A 332 18.09 -6.00 20.58
N SER A 333 17.82 -5.34 21.72
CA SER A 333 18.06 -3.91 21.91
C SER A 333 19.54 -3.51 21.86
N SER A 334 20.48 -4.48 21.93
CA SER A 334 21.92 -4.21 21.87
C SER A 334 22.44 -3.95 20.46
N VAL A 335 21.73 -4.41 19.42
CA VAL A 335 22.11 -4.20 18.02
C VAL A 335 21.74 -2.78 17.60
N THR A 336 22.73 -1.93 17.34
CA THR A 336 22.50 -0.53 16.94
C THR A 336 22.42 -0.31 15.43
N ASP A 337 22.97 -1.24 14.64
CA ASP A 337 22.93 -1.16 13.17
C ASP A 337 21.75 -1.96 12.62
N LYS A 338 20.70 -1.25 12.18
CA LYS A 338 19.43 -1.85 11.74
C LYS A 338 18.91 -1.16 10.48
N VAL A 339 18.33 -1.94 9.56
CA VAL A 339 17.60 -1.42 8.40
C VAL A 339 16.36 -0.67 8.88
N ASN A 340 16.05 0.46 8.25
CA ASN A 340 14.91 1.28 8.63
C ASN A 340 13.68 0.96 7.76
N LEU A 341 12.62 0.42 8.35
CA LEU A 341 11.32 0.26 7.69
C LEU A 341 10.39 1.39 8.15
N MET A 342 9.75 2.10 7.23
CA MET A 342 8.78 3.14 7.60
C MET A 342 7.82 3.47 6.48
N THR A 343 6.76 4.19 6.80
CA THR A 343 5.89 4.76 5.78
C THR A 343 6.54 5.98 5.14
N LEU A 344 6.17 6.31 3.89
CA LEU A 344 6.61 7.54 3.22
C LEU A 344 6.36 8.80 4.09
N HIS A 345 5.22 8.85 4.80
CA HIS A 345 4.91 9.93 5.74
C HIS A 345 5.86 9.98 6.94
N GLY A 346 6.28 8.82 7.45
CA GLY A 346 7.22 8.71 8.56
C GLY A 346 8.65 9.07 8.18
N ALA A 347 8.97 9.09 6.88
CA ALA A 347 10.29 9.43 6.38
C ALA A 347 10.53 10.95 6.26
N LYS A 348 9.51 11.78 6.42
CA LYS A 348 9.64 13.24 6.31
C LYS A 348 10.66 13.76 7.32
N GLY A 349 11.60 14.58 6.84
CA GLY A 349 12.71 15.12 7.64
C GLY A 349 13.90 14.18 7.84
N LEU A 350 13.81 12.92 7.42
CA LEU A 350 14.92 11.95 7.46
C LEU A 350 15.67 11.91 6.14
N GLU A 351 16.84 11.27 6.13
CA GLU A 351 17.67 11.03 4.95
C GLU A 351 18.52 9.77 5.12
N PHE A 352 18.73 9.03 4.02
CA PHE A 352 19.44 7.75 3.99
C PHE A 352 20.32 7.66 2.74
N ASP A 353 21.42 6.92 2.78
CA ASP A 353 22.29 6.74 1.62
C ASP A 353 21.58 5.94 0.52
N THR A 354 20.89 4.86 0.90
CA THR A 354 20.10 4.04 -0.02
C THR A 354 18.65 3.94 0.44
N VAL A 355 17.72 4.20 -0.49
CA VAL A 355 16.28 4.13 -0.23
C VAL A 355 15.61 3.19 -1.23
N PHE A 356 14.88 2.21 -0.71
CA PHE A 356 13.94 1.38 -1.45
C PHE A 356 12.54 1.96 -1.32
N LEU A 357 11.87 2.19 -2.44
CA LEU A 357 10.55 2.79 -2.58
C LEU A 357 9.61 1.73 -3.16
N ALA A 358 8.94 1.00 -2.26
CA ALA A 358 8.19 -0.20 -2.62
C ALA A 358 6.70 0.08 -2.88
N GLY A 359 6.09 -0.78 -3.71
CA GLY A 359 4.66 -0.77 -4.01
C GLY A 359 4.19 0.43 -4.81
N TRP A 360 4.95 0.85 -5.83
CA TRP A 360 4.55 1.89 -6.78
C TRP A 360 3.55 1.33 -7.81
N GLU A 361 2.34 1.07 -7.33
CA GLU A 361 1.26 0.43 -8.07
C GLU A 361 -0.03 1.28 -8.03
N GLU A 362 -0.79 1.32 -9.11
CA GLU A 362 -2.10 1.97 -9.13
C GLU A 362 -3.05 1.35 -8.09
N GLY A 363 -3.73 2.20 -7.33
CA GLY A 363 -4.63 1.80 -6.24
C GLY A 363 -3.93 1.64 -4.88
N LEU A 364 -2.62 1.38 -4.87
CA LEU A 364 -1.77 1.36 -3.68
C LEU A 364 -1.03 2.68 -3.51
N PHE A 365 -0.29 3.10 -4.53
CA PHE A 365 0.43 4.36 -4.59
C PHE A 365 0.50 4.90 -6.04
N PRO A 366 -0.43 5.80 -6.44
CA PRO A 366 -1.34 6.57 -5.59
C PRO A 366 -2.46 5.75 -4.94
N HIS A 367 -2.78 6.07 -3.69
CA HIS A 367 -3.78 5.34 -2.92
C HIS A 367 -5.21 5.62 -3.42
N SER A 368 -5.95 4.56 -3.74
CA SER A 368 -7.31 4.61 -4.32
C SER A 368 -8.27 5.55 -3.56
N ARG A 369 -8.34 5.46 -2.23
CA ARG A 369 -9.24 6.33 -1.44
C ARG A 369 -8.89 7.81 -1.55
N THR A 370 -7.61 8.15 -1.66
CA THR A 370 -7.18 9.55 -1.79
C THR A 370 -7.67 10.12 -3.13
N LEU A 371 -7.67 9.29 -4.17
CA LEU A 371 -8.21 9.66 -5.48
C LEU A 371 -9.74 9.78 -5.46
N ASP A 372 -10.43 8.89 -4.75
CA ASP A 372 -11.90 8.92 -4.64
C ASP A 372 -12.40 10.14 -3.83
N ASP A 373 -11.70 10.50 -2.75
CA ASP A 373 -12.11 11.56 -1.82
C ASP A 373 -11.80 12.98 -2.35
N SER A 374 -10.65 13.16 -2.99
CA SER A 374 -10.10 14.49 -3.32
C SER A 374 -9.74 14.67 -4.80
N GLY A 375 -9.93 13.65 -5.63
CA GLY A 375 -9.72 13.72 -7.08
C GLY A 375 -8.32 14.21 -7.45
N ALA A 376 -8.26 15.33 -8.18
CA ALA A 376 -7.00 15.92 -8.63
C ALA A 376 -6.11 16.39 -7.48
N GLU A 377 -6.66 17.05 -6.46
CA GLU A 377 -5.90 17.52 -5.29
C GLU A 377 -5.29 16.35 -4.51
N GLY A 378 -6.04 15.25 -4.39
CA GLY A 378 -5.55 14.02 -3.77
C GLY A 378 -4.40 13.38 -4.55
N LEU A 379 -4.47 13.40 -5.89
CA LEU A 379 -3.37 12.94 -6.73
C LEU A 379 -2.12 13.81 -6.56
N GLU A 380 -2.28 15.12 -6.50
CA GLU A 380 -1.16 16.04 -6.28
C GLU A 380 -0.48 15.81 -4.93
N GLU A 381 -1.24 15.50 -3.88
CA GLU A 381 -0.70 15.16 -2.58
C GLU A 381 0.07 13.83 -2.59
N GLU A 382 -0.47 12.79 -3.21
CA GLU A 382 0.25 11.51 -3.37
C GLU A 382 1.54 11.71 -4.18
N ARG A 383 1.55 12.64 -5.14
CA ARG A 383 2.75 13.01 -5.89
C ARG A 383 3.78 13.75 -5.03
N ARG A 384 3.34 14.67 -4.16
CA ARG A 384 4.22 15.30 -3.13
C ARG A 384 4.81 14.22 -2.21
N LEU A 385 4.02 13.22 -1.84
CA LEU A 385 4.50 12.09 -1.04
C LEU A 385 5.58 11.28 -1.79
N ALA A 386 5.41 11.06 -3.09
CA ALA A 386 6.41 10.38 -3.93
C ALA A 386 7.69 11.22 -4.07
N TYR A 387 7.54 12.52 -4.26
CA TYR A 387 8.65 13.50 -4.25
C TYR A 387 9.42 13.46 -2.93
N VAL A 388 8.72 13.48 -1.80
CA VAL A 388 9.35 13.36 -0.47
C VAL A 388 10.12 12.05 -0.39
N GLY A 389 9.53 10.92 -0.80
CA GLY A 389 10.15 9.60 -0.82
C GLY A 389 11.47 9.57 -1.60
N LEU A 390 11.46 10.03 -2.86
CA LEU A 390 12.66 10.10 -3.70
C LEU A 390 13.75 10.98 -3.07
N THR A 391 13.37 12.15 -2.53
CA THR A 391 14.31 13.10 -1.92
C THR A 391 14.81 12.71 -0.53
N ARG A 392 14.41 11.53 -0.01
CA ARG A 392 15.04 10.94 1.18
C ARG A 392 16.37 10.26 0.85
N ALA A 393 16.57 9.87 -0.41
CA ALA A 393 17.77 9.19 -0.87
C ALA A 393 18.90 10.20 -1.10
N ARG A 394 20.09 9.90 -0.55
CA ARG A 394 21.31 10.67 -0.78
C ARG A 394 22.08 10.17 -1.99
N ARG A 395 22.26 8.84 -2.11
CA ARG A 395 23.12 8.22 -3.13
C ARG A 395 22.36 7.34 -4.10
N GLN A 396 21.50 6.46 -3.60
CA GLN A 396 20.77 5.46 -4.39
C GLN A 396 19.28 5.46 -4.06
N ALA A 397 18.45 5.46 -5.10
CA ALA A 397 17.01 5.26 -5.00
C ALA A 397 16.60 4.11 -5.92
N ILE A 398 15.87 3.14 -5.35
CA ILE A 398 15.32 1.99 -6.06
C ILE A 398 13.81 2.02 -5.88
N VAL A 399 13.08 2.18 -6.97
CA VAL A 399 11.62 2.12 -7.03
C VAL A 399 11.20 0.75 -7.50
N SER A 400 10.24 0.12 -6.83
CA SER A 400 9.70 -1.18 -7.23
C SER A 400 8.17 -1.20 -7.31
N PHE A 401 7.66 -2.02 -8.21
CA PHE A 401 6.23 -2.31 -8.37
C PHE A 401 6.03 -3.79 -8.67
N ALA A 402 4.98 -4.38 -8.11
CA ALA A 402 4.57 -5.75 -8.39
C ALA A 402 3.45 -5.77 -9.44
N ALA A 403 3.50 -6.72 -10.36
CA ALA A 403 2.43 -6.92 -11.34
C ALA A 403 1.21 -7.65 -10.77
N ASN A 404 1.38 -8.38 -9.67
CA ASN A 404 0.31 -9.07 -8.96
C ASN A 404 0.47 -8.85 -7.46
N ARG A 405 -0.51 -8.24 -6.80
CA ARG A 405 -0.50 -8.11 -5.35
C ARG A 405 -1.64 -8.89 -4.74
N ARG A 406 -1.34 -9.52 -3.61
CA ARG A 406 -2.33 -10.21 -2.82
C ARG A 406 -3.00 -9.21 -1.87
N ILE A 407 -4.16 -8.71 -2.27
CA ILE A 407 -4.93 -7.75 -1.47
C ILE A 407 -6.18 -8.46 -0.95
N HIS A 408 -6.33 -8.52 0.38
CA HIS A 408 -7.45 -9.16 1.07
C HIS A 408 -7.64 -10.64 0.66
N GLY A 409 -6.53 -11.38 0.57
CA GLY A 409 -6.52 -12.81 0.23
C GLY A 409 -6.74 -13.12 -1.26
N LYS A 410 -7.06 -12.13 -2.09
CA LYS A 410 -7.27 -12.29 -3.53
C LYS A 410 -6.09 -11.74 -4.31
N TRP A 411 -5.67 -12.49 -5.31
CA TRP A 411 -4.73 -12.01 -6.32
C TRP A 411 -5.40 -10.94 -7.18
N GLN A 412 -4.78 -9.77 -7.22
CA GLN A 412 -5.19 -8.67 -8.07
C GLN A 412 -4.03 -8.33 -8.99
N SER A 413 -4.32 -8.26 -10.29
CA SER A 413 -3.38 -7.68 -11.25
C SER A 413 -3.23 -6.20 -10.90
N ALA A 414 -2.03 -5.82 -10.51
CA ALA A 414 -1.69 -4.44 -10.22
C ALA A 414 -1.07 -3.81 -11.47
N MET A 415 -1.50 -2.59 -11.80
CA MET A 415 -0.83 -1.81 -12.83
C MET A 415 0.30 -1.00 -12.18
N PRO A 416 1.44 -0.83 -12.88
CA PRO A 416 2.48 0.10 -12.44
C PRO A 416 1.88 1.49 -12.19
N SER A 417 2.36 2.17 -11.15
CA SER A 417 1.92 3.53 -10.82
C SER A 417 2.20 4.49 -11.97
N ARG A 418 1.26 5.40 -12.26
CA ARG A 418 1.49 6.52 -13.18
C ARG A 418 2.71 7.36 -12.79
N PHE A 419 3.09 7.39 -11.51
CA PHE A 419 4.28 8.10 -11.05
C PHE A 419 5.56 7.56 -11.69
N ILE A 420 5.58 6.31 -12.13
CA ILE A 420 6.73 5.71 -12.83
C ILE A 420 6.88 6.33 -14.22
N ASP A 421 5.78 6.50 -14.96
CA ASP A 421 5.78 7.06 -16.32
C ASP A 421 6.12 8.55 -16.34
N GLU A 422 5.90 9.23 -15.21
CA GLU A 422 6.21 10.64 -15.01
C GLU A 422 7.69 10.88 -14.61
N LEU A 423 8.46 9.82 -14.34
CA LEU A 423 9.90 9.93 -14.10
C LEU A 423 10.66 10.10 -15.43
N PRO A 424 11.52 11.12 -15.56
CA PRO A 424 12.34 11.31 -16.76
C PRO A 424 13.29 10.14 -17.05
N SER A 425 13.25 9.60 -18.27
CA SER A 425 14.10 8.48 -18.73
C SER A 425 15.60 8.79 -18.73
N GLU A 426 15.98 10.07 -18.78
CA GLU A 426 17.36 10.51 -18.63
C GLU A 426 17.90 10.24 -17.21
N HIS A 427 17.03 10.18 -16.20
CA HIS A 427 17.38 9.98 -14.81
C HIS A 427 17.02 8.60 -14.25
N THR A 428 16.30 7.77 -15.02
CA THR A 428 15.88 6.42 -14.61
C THR A 428 16.54 5.31 -15.42
N ASP A 429 16.76 4.18 -14.76
CA ASP A 429 17.18 2.90 -15.35
C ASP A 429 16.12 1.84 -15.04
N VAL A 430 15.35 1.44 -16.05
CA VAL A 430 14.22 0.53 -15.89
C VAL A 430 14.67 -0.92 -16.12
N ARG A 431 14.56 -1.74 -15.08
CA ARG A 431 14.90 -3.16 -15.08
C ARG A 431 13.66 -3.99 -14.77
N SER A 432 12.88 -4.27 -15.80
CA SER A 432 11.70 -5.13 -15.72
C SER A 432 11.96 -6.42 -16.51
N PRO A 433 11.59 -7.60 -15.99
CA PRO A 433 11.39 -8.78 -16.82
C PRO A 433 10.49 -8.44 -18.01
N SER A 434 10.81 -9.00 -19.18
CA SER A 434 10.07 -8.75 -20.42
C SER A 434 8.57 -9.05 -20.24
N GLY A 435 7.71 -8.03 -20.42
CA GLY A 435 6.25 -8.17 -20.36
C GLY A 435 5.58 -7.64 -19.08
N LEU A 436 6.32 -7.26 -18.03
CA LEU A 436 5.74 -6.63 -16.82
C LEU A 436 5.67 -5.10 -16.93
N TYR A 437 6.57 -4.49 -17.70
CA TYR A 437 6.57 -3.07 -18.01
C TYR A 437 7.16 -2.83 -19.40
N GLY A 438 6.64 -1.81 -20.09
CA GLY A 438 6.73 -1.58 -21.53
C GLY A 438 8.05 -1.96 -22.19
N SER A 439 8.04 -3.09 -22.90
CA SER A 439 9.05 -3.44 -23.91
C SER A 439 8.80 -2.63 -25.20
N ASP A 440 8.94 -1.30 -25.15
CA ASP A 440 9.20 -0.50 -26.36
C ASP A 440 9.74 0.90 -26.01
N THR A 441 11.01 0.97 -25.65
CA THR A 441 11.77 2.24 -25.65
C THR A 441 12.92 2.16 -26.64
N SER A 442 12.58 1.93 -27.90
CA SER A 442 13.51 2.10 -29.03
C SER A 442 12.80 2.42 -30.34
N ARG A 443 11.92 3.45 -30.36
CA ARG A 443 11.58 4.15 -31.62
C ARG A 443 11.00 5.55 -31.37
N HIS A 444 11.89 6.53 -31.33
CA HIS A 444 11.54 7.95 -31.47
C HIS A 444 11.10 8.26 -32.91
N GLY A 445 10.04 9.05 -33.06
CA GLY A 445 9.83 9.89 -34.25
C GLY A 445 8.40 10.38 -34.49
N ASN A 446 8.07 11.57 -33.97
CA ASN A 446 7.06 12.55 -34.43
C ASN A 446 5.60 12.07 -34.59
N SER A 447 4.52 12.77 -34.19
CA SER A 447 4.28 14.20 -34.02
C SER A 447 2.90 14.37 -33.33
N TRP A 448 2.84 15.11 -32.23
CA TRP A 448 1.56 15.67 -31.74
C TRP A 448 1.61 17.18 -31.96
N ARG A 449 0.88 17.65 -32.98
CA ARG A 449 0.56 19.06 -33.21
C ARG A 449 -0.94 19.23 -32.93
N GLY A 450 -1.25 20.26 -32.16
CA GLY A 450 -2.53 20.42 -31.49
C GLY A 450 -3.67 20.99 -32.34
N GLY A 451 -4.78 21.18 -31.64
CA GLY A 451 -6.01 21.84 -32.09
C GLY A 451 -7.19 21.16 -31.39
N GLY A 452 -7.79 21.67 -30.32
CA GLY A 452 -8.30 23.04 -30.17
C GLY A 452 -9.64 23.16 -30.90
N LEU A 453 -10.75 22.88 -30.22
CA LEU A 453 -12.09 23.24 -30.70
C LEU A 453 -12.92 23.84 -29.57
N GLY A 454 -13.06 25.16 -29.63
CA GLY A 454 -14.17 25.88 -29.04
C GLY A 454 -15.39 25.81 -29.96
N ASP A 455 -16.52 25.49 -29.31
CA ASP A 455 -17.80 26.20 -29.38
C ASP A 455 -18.33 26.68 -30.75
N ARG A 456 -19.44 26.09 -31.18
CA ARG A 456 -20.67 26.85 -31.49
C ARG A 456 -21.89 25.97 -31.79
N SER A 457 -22.91 26.23 -30.99
CA SER A 457 -24.34 25.97 -31.13
C SER A 457 -24.96 26.18 -32.52
N GLY A 458 -26.00 25.37 -32.83
CA GLY A 458 -27.22 25.93 -33.43
C GLY A 458 -28.02 25.07 -34.43
N LEU A 459 -29.09 24.44 -33.91
CA LEU A 459 -30.48 24.54 -34.42
C LEU A 459 -31.00 23.71 -35.63
N PHE A 460 -32.18 23.10 -35.36
CA PHE A 460 -33.29 22.60 -36.22
C PHE A 460 -33.09 21.24 -36.95
N SER A 461 -33.81 20.16 -36.62
CA SER A 461 -35.26 19.85 -36.68
C SER A 461 -35.78 19.41 -38.06
N SER A 462 -36.16 18.12 -38.09
CA SER A 462 -37.29 17.46 -38.79
C SER A 462 -37.45 17.50 -40.33
N ALA A 463 -37.58 16.30 -40.90
CA ALA A 463 -38.76 15.82 -41.66
C ALA A 463 -38.45 15.02 -42.95
N SER A 464 -38.89 13.75 -42.91
CA SER A 464 -39.68 13.02 -43.94
C SER A 464 -39.12 12.71 -45.34
N LYS A 465 -38.92 11.39 -45.55
CA LYS A 465 -39.35 10.51 -46.67
C LYS A 465 -39.42 11.08 -48.09
N ASN A 466 -38.67 10.47 -49.03
CA ASN A 466 -39.25 9.61 -50.08
C ASN A 466 -38.18 8.89 -50.93
N HIS A 467 -38.58 7.76 -51.50
CA HIS A 467 -37.79 6.73 -52.20
C HIS A 467 -37.89 6.90 -53.76
N PRO A 468 -37.25 6.03 -54.59
CA PRO A 468 -36.31 6.36 -55.70
C PRO A 468 -36.95 6.32 -57.11
N PRO A 469 -36.17 6.31 -58.24
CA PRO A 469 -35.63 5.05 -58.80
C PRO A 469 -34.28 5.13 -59.58
N ARG A 470 -33.66 3.95 -59.78
CA ARG A 470 -32.56 3.57 -60.71
C ARG A 470 -33.09 3.45 -62.17
N PRO A 471 -32.29 3.38 -63.29
CA PRO A 471 -31.28 2.31 -63.54
C PRO A 471 -30.09 2.56 -64.54
N GLU A 472 -29.19 1.55 -64.58
CA GLU A 472 -28.28 1.03 -65.65
C GLU A 472 -27.27 1.95 -66.39
N GLY A 473 -25.97 1.61 -66.56
CA GLY A 473 -25.22 0.40 -66.25
C GLY A 473 -23.75 0.39 -66.75
N ARG A 474 -23.10 -0.78 -66.57
CA ARG A 474 -21.97 -1.40 -67.32
C ARG A 474 -20.50 -1.32 -66.80
N TRP A 475 -20.12 -2.41 -66.11
CA TRP A 475 -18.91 -3.29 -66.21
C TRP A 475 -17.49 -2.74 -65.93
N GLY A 476 -16.78 -3.41 -65.02
CA GLY A 476 -15.32 -3.40 -64.90
C GLY A 476 -14.82 -3.93 -63.54
N ASP A 477 -14.14 -5.09 -63.57
CA ASP A 477 -13.53 -5.84 -62.47
C ASP A 477 -12.72 -5.00 -61.47
N GLY A 478 -12.84 -5.35 -60.18
CA GLY A 478 -11.89 -4.94 -59.14
C GLY A 478 -10.72 -5.93 -59.08
N PRO A 479 -9.47 -5.48 -58.89
CA PRO A 479 -8.38 -6.37 -58.54
C PRO A 479 -8.38 -6.65 -57.03
N ASP A 480 -8.16 -7.94 -56.76
CA ASP A 480 -7.82 -8.56 -55.50
C ASP A 480 -6.90 -7.74 -54.59
N THR A 481 -7.20 -7.77 -53.30
CA THR A 481 -6.18 -7.63 -52.26
C THR A 481 -5.98 -9.01 -51.65
N SER A 482 -4.95 -9.71 -52.14
CA SER A 482 -4.28 -10.78 -51.40
C SER A 482 -3.55 -10.10 -50.23
N ASP A 483 -3.86 -10.40 -48.97
CA ASP A 483 -3.78 -11.70 -48.30
C ASP A 483 -2.36 -12.26 -48.38
N PHE A 484 -1.49 -11.69 -47.56
CA PHE A 484 -0.26 -12.34 -47.12
C PHE A 484 -0.02 -11.97 -45.65
N ASP A 485 -0.05 -13.00 -44.81
CA ASP A 485 0.59 -13.14 -43.50
C ASP A 485 -0.23 -12.92 -42.21
N GLN A 486 -1.54 -13.21 -42.23
CA GLN A 486 -2.33 -13.42 -40.99
C GLN A 486 -3.21 -14.68 -40.97
N SER A 487 -3.24 -15.48 -42.05
CA SER A 487 -4.12 -16.66 -42.15
C SER A 487 -3.47 -18.00 -41.79
N ILE A 488 -2.22 -18.03 -41.31
CA ILE A 488 -1.51 -19.32 -41.06
C ILE A 488 -1.65 -19.82 -39.60
N GLN A 489 -2.05 -18.98 -38.64
CA GLN A 489 -2.10 -19.38 -37.22
C GLN A 489 -3.50 -19.63 -36.63
N ASP A 490 -4.57 -19.11 -37.24
CA ASP A 490 -5.93 -19.23 -36.67
C ASP A 490 -6.61 -20.59 -36.99
N ASP A 491 -6.24 -21.24 -38.09
CA ASP A 491 -6.73 -22.59 -38.44
C ASP A 491 -6.01 -23.72 -37.68
N ALA A 492 -4.82 -23.46 -37.15
CA ALA A 492 -4.00 -24.47 -36.45
C ALA A 492 -4.48 -24.73 -34.99
N LEU A 493 -5.34 -23.87 -34.44
CA LEU A 493 -5.84 -23.92 -33.06
C LEU A 493 -7.36 -24.13 -32.99
N ALA A 494 -7.91 -24.95 -33.90
CA ALA A 494 -9.32 -25.34 -33.88
C ALA A 494 -9.65 -26.25 -32.68
N ILE A 495 -10.92 -26.25 -32.24
CA ILE A 495 -11.41 -27.19 -31.22
C ILE A 495 -11.17 -28.62 -31.73
N GLY A 496 -10.49 -29.44 -30.93
CA GLY A 496 -10.05 -30.79 -31.28
C GLY A 496 -8.60 -30.90 -31.75
N ALA A 497 -7.93 -29.79 -32.07
CA ALA A 497 -6.53 -29.78 -32.48
C ALA A 497 -5.59 -30.22 -31.35
N ARG A 498 -4.50 -30.89 -31.71
CA ARG A 498 -3.45 -31.29 -30.78
C ARG A 498 -2.44 -30.15 -30.65
N VAL A 499 -2.09 -29.85 -29.42
CA VAL A 499 -1.21 -28.72 -29.09
C VAL A 499 -0.22 -29.13 -28.02
N PHE A 500 0.93 -28.46 -27.99
CA PHE A 500 1.97 -28.63 -27.00
C PHE A 500 2.10 -27.37 -26.15
N HIS A 501 2.18 -27.54 -24.83
CA HIS A 501 2.45 -26.48 -23.87
C HIS A 501 3.71 -26.83 -23.08
N GLN A 502 4.69 -25.94 -22.99
CA GLN A 502 6.00 -26.20 -22.36
C GLN A 502 5.89 -26.83 -20.94
N LYS A 503 4.91 -26.39 -20.14
CA LYS A 503 4.70 -26.89 -18.77
C LYS A 503 3.83 -28.14 -18.66
N PHE A 504 2.86 -28.33 -19.57
CA PHE A 504 1.79 -29.33 -19.40
C PHE A 504 1.86 -30.45 -20.46
N GLY A 505 2.79 -30.34 -21.40
CA GLY A 505 3.00 -31.31 -22.47
C GLY A 505 1.91 -31.25 -23.54
N TYR A 506 1.66 -32.39 -24.17
CA TYR A 506 0.64 -32.51 -25.23
C TYR A 506 -0.78 -32.52 -24.65
N GLY A 507 -1.69 -31.82 -25.33
CA GLY A 507 -3.10 -31.81 -25.02
C GLY A 507 -3.96 -31.58 -26.26
N ARG A 508 -5.29 -31.69 -26.09
CA ARG A 508 -6.28 -31.37 -27.13
C ARG A 508 -7.18 -30.23 -26.70
N ILE A 509 -7.42 -29.29 -27.61
CA ILE A 509 -8.35 -28.18 -27.38
C ILE A 509 -9.77 -28.72 -27.28
N THR A 510 -10.47 -28.39 -26.20
CA THR A 510 -11.85 -28.82 -25.90
C THR A 510 -12.86 -27.68 -25.98
N ALA A 511 -12.44 -26.45 -25.70
CA ALA A 511 -13.24 -25.24 -25.92
C ALA A 511 -12.33 -24.04 -26.20
N ARG A 512 -12.86 -23.04 -26.91
CA ARG A 512 -12.19 -21.75 -27.19
C ARG A 512 -13.15 -20.63 -26.83
N ASP A 513 -12.66 -19.66 -26.07
CA ASP A 513 -13.37 -18.42 -25.73
C ASP A 513 -12.41 -17.24 -25.94
N GLY A 514 -12.54 -16.59 -27.10
CA GLY A 514 -11.60 -15.56 -27.55
C GLY A 514 -10.15 -16.05 -27.61
N GLY A 515 -9.26 -15.37 -26.88
CA GLY A 515 -7.83 -15.70 -26.76
C GLY A 515 -7.50 -16.78 -25.71
N LYS A 516 -8.51 -17.40 -25.07
CA LYS A 516 -8.33 -18.47 -24.07
C LYS A 516 -8.77 -19.82 -24.64
N LEU A 517 -7.96 -20.84 -24.40
CA LEU A 517 -8.18 -22.22 -24.81
C LEU A 517 -8.35 -23.10 -23.57
N GLU A 518 -9.37 -23.95 -23.58
CA GLU A 518 -9.53 -25.02 -22.61
C GLU A 518 -8.99 -26.31 -23.21
N ILE A 519 -7.91 -26.85 -22.64
CA ILE A 519 -7.14 -27.96 -23.20
C ILE A 519 -7.15 -29.12 -22.22
N SER A 520 -7.44 -30.32 -22.71
CA SER A 520 -7.27 -31.56 -21.97
C SER A 520 -5.87 -32.11 -22.22
N PHE A 521 -4.97 -31.96 -21.24
CA PHE A 521 -3.59 -32.43 -21.30
C PHE A 521 -3.46 -33.88 -20.84
N GLU A 522 -2.66 -34.67 -21.56
CA GLU A 522 -2.49 -36.11 -21.31
C GLU A 522 -1.93 -36.42 -19.91
N LYS A 523 -1.09 -35.52 -19.37
CA LYS A 523 -0.44 -35.68 -18.05
C LYS A 523 -0.93 -34.72 -16.97
N ALA A 524 -1.65 -33.66 -17.35
CA ALA A 524 -2.01 -32.56 -16.44
C ALA A 524 -3.52 -32.30 -16.32
N GLY A 525 -4.36 -33.10 -17.00
CA GLY A 525 -5.82 -32.95 -16.99
C GLY A 525 -6.30 -31.71 -17.74
N GLN A 526 -7.55 -31.30 -17.49
CA GLN A 526 -8.12 -30.10 -18.12
C GLN A 526 -7.54 -28.82 -17.51
N LYS A 527 -7.03 -27.92 -18.35
CA LYS A 527 -6.51 -26.61 -17.97
C LYS A 527 -6.92 -25.54 -18.97
N LYS A 528 -7.11 -24.31 -18.49
CA LYS A 528 -7.34 -23.13 -19.31
C LYS A 528 -6.03 -22.36 -19.48
N VAL A 529 -5.62 -22.12 -20.73
CA VAL A 529 -4.37 -21.44 -21.08
C VAL A 529 -4.63 -20.44 -22.21
N MET A 530 -3.78 -19.43 -22.38
CA MET A 530 -3.92 -18.50 -23.51
C MET A 530 -3.35 -19.11 -24.79
N ALA A 531 -3.95 -18.76 -25.94
CA ALA A 531 -3.56 -19.26 -27.25
C ALA A 531 -2.08 -18.97 -27.61
N SER A 532 -1.51 -17.90 -27.05
CA SER A 532 -0.11 -17.50 -27.25
C SER A 532 0.93 -18.41 -26.57
N PHE A 533 0.51 -19.32 -25.68
CA PHE A 533 1.42 -20.22 -24.93
C PHE A 533 1.33 -21.68 -25.39
N VAL A 534 0.68 -21.93 -26.52
CA VAL A 534 0.54 -23.27 -27.08
C VAL A 534 0.99 -23.31 -28.53
N GLU A 535 1.73 -24.36 -28.87
CA GLU A 535 2.22 -24.63 -30.22
C GLU A 535 1.35 -25.72 -30.84
N ALA A 536 0.83 -25.51 -32.05
CA ALA A 536 0.10 -26.54 -32.79
C ALA A 536 1.07 -27.64 -33.25
N VAL A 537 0.62 -28.90 -33.16
CA VAL A 537 1.44 -30.11 -33.41
C VAL A 537 0.90 -30.93 -34.56
#